data_AF-A0A4S0V9U8-F1
#
_entry.id   AF-A0A4S0V9U8-F1
#
_cell.length_a   1.000
_cell.length_b   1.000
_cell.length_c   1.000
_cell.angle_alpha   90.00
_cell.angle_beta   90.00
_cell.angle_gamma   90.00
#
_symmetry.space_group_name_H-M   'P 1'
#
loop_
_entity.id
_entity.type
_entity.pdbx_description
1 polymer ?
#
loop_
_entity_poly.entity_id
_entity_poly.type
_entity_poly.pdbx_seq_one_letter_code
_entity_poly.pdbx_strand_id
1 'polypeptide(L)'
;LKNPAELPVTMLWFSNGGRDYAPWSGRHIGVLGIEDGRAAVGHAASLGDNWLKHEGVATAFALAQGRSVSFRHVIGAVPLADAEPPSGIESEDGRMRLVATDGSARDIAFDSEFLRIGRSVPA
;
A
#
# COMPACT_ATOMS: atom_id res chain seq x y z
N LEU A 1 1.10 -5.04 -1.26
CA LEU A 1 0.71 -4.86 -2.67
C LEU A 1 -0.78 -4.62 -2.77
N LYS A 2 -1.19 -3.58 -3.48
CA LYS A 2 -2.58 -3.11 -3.54
C LYS A 2 -2.98 -2.78 -4.96
N ASN A 3 -4.29 -2.59 -5.17
CA ASN A 3 -4.78 -1.86 -6.32
C ASN A 3 -4.69 -0.33 -6.06
N PRO A 4 -3.80 0.41 -6.76
CA PRO A 4 -3.65 1.85 -6.52
C PRO A 4 -4.89 2.66 -6.93
N ALA A 5 -5.78 2.13 -7.77
CA ALA A 5 -7.05 2.80 -8.05
C ALA A 5 -8.00 2.77 -6.84
N GLU A 6 -7.90 1.77 -5.97
CA GLU A 6 -8.70 1.65 -4.74
C GLU A 6 -8.04 2.38 -3.57
N LEU A 7 -6.74 2.13 -3.36
CA LEU A 7 -5.93 2.66 -2.26
C LEU A 7 -4.75 3.49 -2.81
N PRO A 8 -4.97 4.72 -3.29
CA PRO A 8 -3.96 5.47 -4.03
C PRO A 8 -2.82 6.04 -3.18
N VAL A 9 -2.95 6.03 -1.85
CA VAL A 9 -1.96 6.62 -0.94
C VAL A 9 -1.21 5.51 -0.21
N THR A 10 0.12 5.64 -0.10
CA THR A 10 0.95 4.87 0.84
C THR A 10 1.53 5.85 1.84
N MET A 11 1.20 5.70 3.11
CA MET A 11 1.83 6.42 4.21
C MET A 11 3.00 5.58 4.72
N LEU A 12 4.14 6.25 4.90
CA LEU A 12 5.32 5.67 5.53
C LEU A 12 5.53 6.36 6.87
N TRP A 13 5.71 5.58 7.92
CA TRP A 13 6.10 6.12 9.21
C TRP A 13 7.26 5.33 9.81
N PHE A 14 8.10 6.03 10.58
CA PHE A 14 9.20 5.43 11.30
C PHE A 14 8.98 5.63 12.79
N SER A 15 9.23 4.59 13.57
CA SER A 15 9.24 4.71 15.02
C SER A 15 10.65 4.58 15.55
N ASN A 16 10.98 5.57 16.39
CA ASN A 16 12.30 5.76 16.95
C ASN A 16 12.22 5.90 18.49
N GLY A 17 11.41 5.06 19.13
CA GLY A 17 11.34 4.99 20.60
C GLY A 17 10.60 6.15 21.30
N GLY A 18 10.02 7.09 20.56
CA GLY A 18 9.38 8.29 21.16
C GLY A 18 8.11 8.05 21.98
N ARG A 19 7.54 6.83 22.00
CA ARG A 19 6.43 6.46 22.90
C ARG A 19 7.00 5.73 24.11
N ASP A 20 7.30 6.48 25.16
CA ASP A 20 7.96 6.03 26.39
C ASP A 20 7.02 5.35 27.39
N TYR A 21 5.71 5.40 27.15
CA TYR A 21 4.69 4.75 27.98
C TYR A 21 4.27 3.37 27.43
N ALA A 22 3.68 2.54 28.29
CA ALA A 22 3.20 1.20 27.93
C ALA A 22 2.11 1.25 26.82
N PRO A 23 2.02 0.25 25.93
CA PRO A 23 2.85 -0.97 25.87
C PRO A 23 4.19 -0.78 25.13
N TRP A 24 4.42 0.38 24.51
CA TRP A 24 5.62 0.61 23.69
C TRP A 24 6.88 0.75 24.55
N SER A 25 6.82 1.56 25.62
CA SER A 25 7.90 1.72 26.60
C SER A 25 9.26 2.04 25.98
N GLY A 26 9.27 2.84 24.90
CA GLY A 26 10.47 3.20 24.13
C GLY A 26 11.10 2.06 23.32
N ARG A 27 10.53 0.84 23.35
CA ARG A 27 11.12 -0.35 22.73
C ARG A 27 10.87 -0.46 21.23
N HIS A 28 9.95 0.35 20.71
CA HIS A 28 9.59 0.34 19.30
C HIS A 28 10.58 1.25 18.54
N ILE A 29 11.71 0.68 18.13
CA ILE A 29 12.82 1.35 17.43
C ILE A 29 13.14 0.61 16.13
N GLY A 30 13.59 1.32 15.11
CA GLY A 30 13.99 0.71 13.83
C GLY A 30 12.84 0.06 13.06
N VAL A 31 11.60 0.50 13.32
CA VAL A 31 10.40 -0.03 12.65
C VAL A 31 9.91 0.95 11.60
N LEU A 32 9.79 0.48 10.36
CA LEU A 32 9.07 1.13 9.27
C LEU A 32 7.66 0.59 9.20
N GLY A 33 6.66 1.47 9.35
CA GLY A 33 5.29 1.21 9.00
C GLY A 33 5.02 1.57 7.54
N ILE A 34 4.34 0.68 6.84
CA ILE A 34 3.85 0.89 5.47
C ILE A 34 2.34 0.72 5.53
N GLU A 35 1.61 1.80 5.23
CA GLU A 35 0.16 1.84 5.38
C GLU A 35 -0.49 2.29 4.08
N ASP A 36 -1.27 1.40 3.49
CA ASP A 36 -1.99 1.69 2.25
C ASP A 36 -3.40 2.18 2.53
N GLY A 37 -3.80 3.25 1.83
CA GLY A 37 -5.05 3.93 2.14
C GLY A 37 -5.63 4.76 1.00
N ARG A 38 -6.84 5.24 1.27
CA ARG A 38 -7.54 6.27 0.51
C ARG A 38 -7.90 7.39 1.50
N ALA A 39 -6.91 8.22 1.81
CA ALA A 39 -6.99 9.21 2.89
C ALA A 39 -6.11 10.42 2.59
N ALA A 40 -6.43 11.55 3.22
CA ALA A 40 -5.52 12.68 3.42
C ALA A 40 -5.04 12.69 4.88
N VAL A 41 -4.19 13.66 5.24
CA VAL A 41 -3.75 13.83 6.63
C VAL A 41 -4.90 14.35 7.48
N GLY A 42 -5.57 13.42 8.17
CA GLY A 42 -6.70 13.69 9.07
C GLY A 42 -8.07 13.39 8.45
N HIS A 43 -9.02 13.00 9.30
CA HIS A 43 -10.36 12.58 8.87
C HIS A 43 -11.15 13.70 8.18
N ALA A 44 -11.23 14.89 8.79
CA ALA A 44 -11.95 16.02 8.21
C ALA A 44 -11.36 16.46 6.86
N ALA A 45 -10.03 16.49 6.74
CA ALA A 45 -9.34 16.81 5.49
C ALA A 45 -9.57 15.75 4.42
N SER A 46 -9.62 14.46 4.81
CA SER A 46 -9.92 13.35 3.90
C SER A 46 -11.30 13.49 3.26
N LEU A 47 -12.30 13.92 4.04
CA LEU A 47 -13.67 14.15 3.58
C LEU A 47 -13.81 15.46 2.81
N GLY A 48 -13.19 16.54 3.28
CA GLY A 48 -13.29 17.89 2.75
C GLY A 48 -12.39 18.16 1.54
N ASP A 49 -12.21 19.44 1.24
CA ASP A 49 -11.25 19.88 0.23
C ASP A 49 -9.80 19.65 0.71
N ASN A 50 -8.91 19.23 -0.18
CA ASN A 50 -7.50 19.01 0.12
C ASN A 50 -6.64 18.97 -1.16
N TRP A 51 -5.33 19.16 -0.98
CA TRP A 51 -4.37 19.21 -2.09
C TRP A 51 -4.29 17.91 -2.91
N LEU A 52 -4.45 16.74 -2.29
CA LEU A 52 -4.45 15.45 -2.99
C LEU A 52 -5.64 15.34 -3.95
N LYS A 53 -6.82 15.80 -3.55
CA LYS A 53 -8.00 15.84 -4.44
C LYS A 53 -7.78 16.78 -5.63
N HIS A 54 -7.09 17.91 -5.43
CA HIS A 54 -6.70 18.80 -6.53
C HIS A 54 -5.74 18.15 -7.54
N GLU A 55 -4.99 17.14 -7.11
CA GLU A 55 -4.14 16.30 -7.97
C GLU A 55 -4.88 15.08 -8.55
N GLY A 56 -6.18 14.95 -8.31
CA GLY A 56 -7.00 13.82 -8.78
C GLY A 56 -6.87 12.56 -7.93
N VAL A 57 -6.22 12.63 -6.76
CA VAL A 57 -6.10 11.50 -5.84
C VAL A 57 -7.35 11.41 -4.95
N ALA A 58 -8.02 10.27 -4.98
CA ALA A 58 -9.16 10.03 -4.10
C ALA A 58 -8.71 9.87 -2.63
N THR A 59 -9.38 10.57 -1.71
CA THR A 59 -9.02 10.58 -0.27
C THR A 59 -10.13 10.08 0.65
N ALA A 60 -11.24 9.58 0.11
CA ALA A 60 -12.29 8.92 0.89
C ALA A 60 -13.10 7.97 0.01
N PHE A 61 -13.70 6.95 0.63
CA PHE A 61 -14.75 6.13 0.00
C PHE A 61 -16.11 6.74 0.25
N ALA A 62 -16.94 6.81 -0.79
CA ALA A 62 -18.34 7.20 -0.65
C ALA A 62 -19.18 5.97 -0.30
N LEU A 63 -19.66 5.92 0.94
CA LEU A 63 -20.57 4.87 1.40
C LEU A 63 -22.02 5.32 1.19
N ALA A 64 -22.88 4.40 0.75
CA ALA A 64 -24.31 4.64 0.59
C ALA A 64 -25.09 3.36 0.86
N GLN A 65 -26.39 3.48 1.15
CA GLN A 65 -27.26 2.32 1.28
C GLN A 65 -27.21 1.45 0.02
N GLY A 66 -27.03 0.14 0.20
CA GLY A 66 -26.90 -0.81 -0.92
C GLY A 66 -25.56 -0.77 -1.66
N ARG A 67 -24.62 0.10 -1.28
CA ARG A 67 -23.24 0.11 -1.80
C ARG A 67 -22.31 -0.58 -0.80
N SER A 68 -21.50 -1.51 -1.29
CA SER A 68 -20.39 -2.11 -0.54
C SER A 68 -19.06 -1.63 -1.11
N VAL A 69 -18.07 -1.52 -0.23
CA VAL A 69 -16.68 -1.26 -0.61
C VAL A 69 -15.86 -2.42 -0.09
N SER A 70 -15.14 -3.06 -0.99
CA SER A 70 -14.18 -4.12 -0.71
C SER A 70 -12.95 -3.84 -1.53
N PHE A 71 -11.78 -4.06 -0.95
CA PHE A 71 -10.49 -4.01 -1.62
C PHE A 71 -9.65 -5.20 -1.13
N ARG A 72 -8.60 -5.55 -1.88
CA ARG A 72 -7.70 -6.63 -1.50
C ARG A 72 -6.28 -6.10 -1.31
N HIS A 73 -5.58 -6.73 -0.39
CA HIS A 73 -4.18 -6.45 -0.08
C HIS A 73 -3.45 -7.79 0.07
N VAL A 74 -2.29 -7.90 -0.60
CA VAL A 74 -1.34 -8.99 -0.42
C VAL A 74 -0.08 -8.46 0.26
N ILE A 75 0.33 -9.11 1.34
CA ILE A 75 1.64 -8.90 1.98
C ILE A 75 2.42 -10.21 1.84
N GLY A 76 3.67 -10.11 1.41
CA GLY A 76 4.57 -11.25 1.26
C GLY A 76 5.99 -10.84 1.58
N ALA A 77 6.82 -11.84 1.89
CA ALA A 77 8.25 -11.67 2.10
C ALA A 77 8.99 -12.62 1.15
N VAL A 78 10.08 -12.12 0.57
CA VAL A 78 10.94 -12.88 -0.34
C VAL A 78 12.36 -12.78 0.20
N PRO A 79 13.08 -13.90 0.34
CA PRO A 79 14.49 -13.85 0.66
C PRO A 79 15.25 -13.12 -0.45
N LEU A 80 15.91 -12.02 -0.10
CA LEU A 80 16.87 -11.34 -0.97
C LEU A 80 18.26 -11.91 -0.69
N ALA A 81 19.00 -12.24 -1.76
CA ALA A 81 20.37 -12.74 -1.64
C ALA A 81 21.33 -11.62 -1.20
N ASP A 82 21.08 -10.41 -1.69
CA ASP A 82 21.82 -9.19 -1.38
C ASP A 82 20.90 -8.14 -0.74
N ALA A 83 21.46 -7.25 0.07
CA ALA A 83 20.69 -6.20 0.77
C ALA A 83 20.21 -5.05 -0.14
N GLU A 84 20.51 -5.10 -1.44
CA GLU A 84 20.12 -4.09 -2.40
C GLU A 84 18.65 -4.28 -2.83
N PRO A 85 17.86 -3.18 -2.93
CA PRO A 85 16.51 -3.26 -3.44
C PRO A 85 16.50 -3.68 -4.92
N PRO A 86 15.44 -4.36 -5.39
CA PRO A 86 15.31 -4.69 -6.80
C PRO A 86 15.24 -3.42 -7.65
N SER A 87 15.85 -3.47 -8.84
CA SER A 87 15.80 -2.40 -9.85
C SER A 87 14.46 -2.39 -10.61
N GLY A 88 13.73 -3.50 -10.61
CA GLY A 88 12.44 -3.64 -11.27
C GLY A 88 11.54 -4.67 -10.62
N ILE A 89 10.23 -4.41 -10.70
CA ILE A 89 9.17 -5.33 -10.28
C ILE A 89 8.13 -5.35 -11.39
N GLU A 90 7.92 -6.52 -11.98
CA GLU A 90 6.96 -6.73 -13.07
C GLU A 90 5.97 -7.81 -12.66
N SER A 91 4.70 -7.61 -12.98
CA SER A 91 3.65 -8.63 -12.78
C SER A 91 3.24 -9.18 -14.14
N GLU A 92 3.19 -10.50 -14.25
CA GLU A 92 2.71 -11.25 -15.40
C GLU A 92 1.69 -12.30 -14.92
N ASP A 93 0.95 -12.92 -15.84
CA ASP A 93 -0.10 -13.87 -15.48
C ASP A 93 0.42 -14.99 -14.55
N GLY A 94 -0.02 -14.95 -13.29
CA GLY A 94 0.33 -15.91 -12.23
C GLY A 94 1.72 -15.76 -11.60
N ARG A 95 2.50 -14.73 -11.96
CA ARG A 95 3.84 -14.52 -11.40
C ARG A 95 4.22 -13.04 -11.24
N MET A 96 5.13 -12.81 -10.30
CA MET A 96 5.85 -11.54 -10.15
C MET A 96 7.33 -11.79 -10.41
N ARG A 97 7.91 -10.99 -11.30
CA ARG A 97 9.34 -10.98 -11.60
C ARG A 97 10.01 -9.84 -10.86
N LEU A 98 10.99 -10.18 -10.01
CA LEU A 98 11.89 -9.22 -9.37
C LEU A 98 13.20 -9.18 -10.15
N VAL A 99 13.64 -8.00 -10.55
CA VAL A 99 14.91 -7.78 -11.25
C VAL A 99 15.88 -7.11 -10.30
N ALA A 100 17.05 -7.71 -10.09
CA ALA A 100 18.12 -7.15 -9.27
C ALA A 100 18.92 -6.07 -10.03
N THR A 101 19.79 -5.35 -9.32
CA THR A 101 20.62 -4.29 -9.91
C THR A 101 21.69 -4.84 -10.87
N ASP A 102 22.11 -6.09 -10.70
CA ASP A 102 23.04 -6.81 -11.59
C ASP A 102 22.36 -7.44 -12.83
N GLY A 103 21.04 -7.27 -12.95
CA GLY A 103 20.22 -7.84 -14.02
C GLY A 103 19.77 -9.28 -13.80
N SER A 104 20.19 -9.93 -12.70
CA SER A 104 19.60 -11.22 -12.32
C SER A 104 18.12 -11.06 -11.98
N ALA A 105 17.33 -12.12 -12.18
CA ALA A 105 15.89 -12.06 -11.97
C ALA A 105 15.37 -13.29 -11.23
N ARG A 106 14.33 -13.08 -10.42
CA ARG A 106 13.62 -14.13 -9.68
C ARG A 106 12.12 -14.02 -9.94
N ASP A 107 11.52 -15.13 -10.31
CA ASP A 107 10.07 -15.24 -10.44
C ASP A 107 9.46 -15.82 -9.15
N ILE A 108 8.34 -15.25 -8.72
CA ILE A 108 7.58 -15.65 -7.54
C ILE A 108 6.14 -15.90 -7.96
N ALA A 109 5.54 -16.97 -7.46
CA ALA A 109 4.11 -17.22 -7.67
C ALA A 109 3.29 -16.06 -7.08
N PHE A 110 2.54 -15.36 -7.92
CA PHE A 110 1.76 -14.19 -7.53
C PHE A 110 0.58 -14.02 -8.46
N ASP A 111 -0.63 -14.09 -7.91
CA ASP A 111 -1.86 -13.82 -8.63
C ASP A 111 -2.17 -12.31 -8.59
N SER A 112 -1.82 -11.59 -9.65
CA SER A 112 -2.14 -10.15 -9.77
C SER A 112 -3.63 -9.88 -9.94
N GLU A 113 -4.39 -10.83 -10.48
CA GLU A 113 -5.84 -10.70 -10.65
C GLU A 113 -6.54 -10.69 -9.31
N PHE A 114 -5.97 -11.34 -8.29
CA PHE A 114 -6.48 -11.26 -6.93
C PHE A 114 -6.65 -9.80 -6.51
N LEU A 115 -5.69 -8.91 -6.76
CA LEU A 115 -5.78 -7.50 -6.36
C LEU A 115 -6.87 -6.72 -7.11
N ARG A 116 -7.45 -7.25 -8.18
CA ARG A 116 -8.56 -6.63 -8.90
C ARG A 116 -9.87 -6.94 -8.17
N ILE A 117 -10.29 -6.09 -7.23
CA ILE A 117 -11.72 -5.88 -6.94
C ILE A 117 -12.16 -4.57 -7.59
N GLY A 118 -13.41 -4.53 -8.05
CA GLY A 118 -14.13 -3.30 -8.35
C GLY A 118 -13.77 -2.67 -9.69
N ARG A 119 -14.42 -3.12 -10.76
CA ARG A 119 -14.94 -2.11 -11.70
C ARG A 119 -15.74 -1.14 -10.85
N SER A 120 -15.33 0.12 -10.80
CA SER A 120 -16.19 1.18 -10.30
C SER A 120 -17.54 1.02 -10.98
N VAL A 121 -18.59 0.69 -10.21
CA VAL A 121 -19.94 0.87 -10.73
C VAL A 121 -20.03 2.36 -11.07
N PRO A 122 -20.37 2.73 -12.33
CA PRO A 122 -20.48 4.13 -12.71
C PRO A 122 -21.39 4.86 -11.70
N ALA A 123 -21.00 6.09 -11.37
CA ALA A 123 -21.71 6.94 -10.42
C ALA A 123 -23.17 7.17 -10.82
#